data_AF-A0A944ZTZ5-F1
#
_entry.id   AF-A0A944ZTZ5-F1
#
_cell.length_a   1.000
_cell.length_b   1.000
_cell.length_c   1.000
_cell.angle_alpha   90.00
_cell.angle_beta   90.00
_cell.angle_gamma   90.00
#
_symmetry.space_group_name_H-M   'P 1'
#
loop_
_entity.id
_entity.type
_entity.pdbx_description
1 polymer ?
#
loop_
_entity_poly.entity_id
_entity_poly.type
_entity_poly.pdbx_seq_one_letter_code
_entity_poly.pdbx_strand_id
1 'polypeptide(L)'
;MKNSFVAGIFLVLCGVALALTLPSNAFFILAVFVSGLLKIFLSGNGDGIYYLKKATPFLISFFLMFALIALYFFSIREGLNNGIVNYSQSTLSFKGFLKIGEFLFDPWGTWLFLLFVLGLVGLKENENFLFVLALLAVPLALTIVSGIVGFPRVYIYLLPFLLLVAGVGLEFLFNRLHVQKPLLASSLIGVAVLMVAIQFYQWAALYYPGRTKIPNGTLKEARLVKDYINSEVSFDSLLVFMVYDPEGNALVYYLSDQIKYRMKLFLAGKEIKKILFISHARVPPDKFPLITVFDGKTVKIPPSYLLKVKEFGDLHLYEFTGALSRWIPEEGRRDLESVFNGASGSTYQAKQVKNPKLFGSYSLQVNTAKGKEVLLQSPIFRQVEIKSSPAFILHIFAKTLGKTRFIFSDSLEKRVEYPMALLNPYLGLLDIESTEQKWEMVFSLSQLNSGRYRLGEILWSQDESVFVDEPQSYLLSKEKL
;
A
#
# COMPACT_ATOMS: atom_id res chain seq x y z
N MET A 1 -30.32 36.57 -17.34
CA MET A 1 -28.95 36.04 -17.53
C MET A 1 -28.02 37.18 -17.94
N LYS A 2 -27.36 37.88 -17.00
CA LYS A 2 -26.41 38.97 -17.33
C LYS A 2 -24.93 38.53 -17.41
N ASN A 3 -24.59 37.31 -16.98
CA ASN A 3 -23.19 36.82 -16.95
C ASN A 3 -23.00 35.40 -17.55
N SER A 4 -23.57 35.09 -18.73
CA SER A 4 -23.35 33.77 -19.36
C SER A 4 -21.90 33.55 -19.82
N PHE A 5 -21.21 34.63 -20.21
CA PHE A 5 -19.82 34.58 -20.66
C PHE A 5 -18.83 34.26 -19.52
N VAL A 6 -18.98 34.93 -18.37
CA VAL A 6 -18.14 34.70 -17.18
C VAL A 6 -18.33 33.27 -16.66
N ALA A 7 -19.59 32.79 -16.64
CA ALA A 7 -19.89 31.40 -16.28
C ALA A 7 -19.28 30.39 -17.27
N GLY A 8 -19.28 30.70 -18.57
CA GLY A 8 -18.63 29.89 -19.60
C GLY A 8 -17.11 29.79 -19.41
N ILE A 9 -16.43 30.92 -19.18
CA ILE A 9 -14.97 30.94 -18.90
C ILE A 9 -14.67 30.13 -17.64
N PHE A 10 -15.43 30.33 -16.57
CA PHE A 10 -15.22 29.61 -15.32
C PHE A 10 -15.39 28.09 -15.50
N LEU A 11 -16.41 27.67 -16.27
CA LEU A 11 -16.63 26.28 -16.63
C LEU A 11 -15.42 25.69 -17.37
N VAL A 12 -14.87 26.40 -18.36
CA VAL A 12 -13.65 25.98 -19.07
C VAL A 12 -12.48 25.82 -18.11
N LEU A 13 -12.19 26.83 -17.30
CA LEU A 13 -11.05 26.81 -16.37
C LEU A 13 -11.16 25.66 -15.38
N CYS A 14 -12.34 25.45 -14.77
CA CYS A 14 -12.58 24.37 -13.83
C CYS A 14 -12.45 22.99 -14.51
N GLY A 15 -13.03 22.80 -15.69
CA GLY A 15 -12.95 21.51 -16.37
C GLY A 15 -11.53 21.19 -16.85
N VAL A 16 -10.79 22.18 -17.36
CA VAL A 16 -9.36 21.98 -17.68
C VAL A 16 -8.55 21.66 -16.43
N ALA A 17 -8.75 22.38 -15.32
CA ALA A 17 -8.07 22.08 -14.05
C ALA A 17 -8.39 20.67 -13.54
N LEU A 18 -9.64 20.22 -13.66
CA LEU A 18 -10.03 18.85 -13.33
C LEU A 18 -9.30 17.82 -14.21
N ALA A 19 -9.16 18.05 -15.51
CA ALA A 19 -8.41 17.15 -16.38
C ALA A 19 -6.89 17.17 -16.12
N LEU A 20 -6.32 18.33 -15.76
CA LEU A 20 -4.89 18.48 -15.42
C LEU A 20 -4.53 17.77 -14.12
N THR A 21 -5.40 17.83 -13.11
CA THR A 21 -5.20 17.10 -11.86
C THR A 21 -5.28 15.59 -12.06
N LEU A 22 -6.16 15.12 -12.95
CA LEU A 22 -6.32 13.71 -13.24
C LEU A 22 -6.93 13.51 -14.64
N PRO A 23 -6.21 12.89 -15.59
CA PRO A 23 -6.70 12.75 -16.97
C PRO A 23 -8.07 12.05 -17.10
N SER A 24 -8.38 11.06 -16.26
CA SER A 24 -9.68 10.37 -16.35
C SER A 24 -10.89 11.23 -15.99
N ASN A 25 -10.70 12.41 -15.38
CA ASN A 25 -11.80 13.34 -15.10
C ASN A 25 -12.49 13.83 -16.37
N ALA A 26 -11.87 13.64 -17.55
CA ALA A 26 -12.53 13.85 -18.84
C ALA A 26 -13.85 13.07 -18.99
N PHE A 27 -13.99 11.89 -18.36
CA PHE A 27 -15.25 11.13 -18.39
C PHE A 27 -16.39 11.85 -17.65
N PHE A 28 -16.09 12.47 -16.51
CA PHE A 28 -17.04 13.28 -15.78
C PHE A 28 -17.39 14.56 -16.55
N ILE A 29 -16.40 15.23 -17.14
CA ILE A 29 -16.61 16.43 -17.95
C ILE A 29 -17.54 16.13 -19.14
N LEU A 30 -17.36 14.98 -19.79
CA LEU A 30 -18.24 14.53 -20.87
C LEU A 30 -19.66 14.22 -20.36
N ALA A 31 -19.82 13.67 -19.17
CA ALA A 31 -21.14 13.49 -18.56
C ALA A 31 -21.85 14.83 -18.30
N VAL A 32 -21.15 15.84 -17.78
CA VAL A 32 -21.70 17.19 -17.59
C VAL A 32 -22.11 17.80 -18.93
N PHE A 33 -21.33 17.59 -19.99
CA PHE A 33 -21.68 18.02 -21.35
C PHE A 33 -22.99 17.40 -21.82
N VAL A 34 -23.09 16.07 -21.78
CA VAL A 34 -24.28 15.32 -22.23
C VAL A 34 -25.51 15.70 -21.41
N SER A 35 -25.38 15.74 -20.08
CA SER A 35 -26.48 16.13 -19.19
C SER A 35 -26.95 17.56 -19.45
N GLY A 36 -26.03 18.50 -19.68
CA GLY A 36 -26.37 19.88 -20.02
C GLY A 36 -27.12 19.99 -21.36
N LEU A 37 -26.70 19.25 -22.39
CA LEU A 37 -27.40 19.19 -23.67
C LEU A 37 -28.82 18.62 -23.52
N LEU A 38 -28.97 17.51 -22.79
CA LEU A 38 -30.29 16.91 -22.52
C LEU A 38 -31.21 17.90 -21.80
N LYS A 39 -30.70 18.64 -20.81
CA LYS A 39 -31.48 19.66 -20.11
C LYS A 39 -31.90 20.82 -21.02
N ILE A 40 -31.00 21.29 -21.88
CA ILE A 40 -31.32 22.35 -22.83
C ILE A 40 -32.38 21.88 -23.83
N PHE A 41 -32.24 20.66 -24.34
CA PHE A 41 -33.16 20.04 -25.29
C PHE A 41 -34.57 19.86 -24.71
N LEU A 42 -34.67 19.27 -23.51
CA LEU A 42 -35.95 19.05 -22.83
C LEU A 42 -36.60 20.35 -22.35
N SER A 43 -35.81 21.40 -22.09
CA SER A 43 -36.35 22.72 -21.71
C SER A 43 -36.88 23.55 -22.88
N GLY A 44 -36.73 23.09 -24.13
CA GLY A 44 -37.20 23.78 -25.32
C GLY A 44 -38.61 23.31 -25.70
N ASN A 45 -39.56 24.24 -25.84
CA ASN A 45 -40.93 23.97 -26.32
C ASN A 45 -41.01 23.62 -27.83
N GLY A 46 -40.01 22.91 -28.38
CA GLY A 46 -39.95 22.54 -29.80
C GLY A 46 -39.48 23.65 -30.75
N ASP A 47 -39.14 24.84 -30.24
CA ASP A 47 -38.68 25.96 -31.06
C ASP A 47 -37.15 25.92 -31.27
N GLY A 48 -36.73 25.54 -32.49
CA GLY A 48 -35.32 25.29 -32.81
C GLY A 48 -34.40 26.51 -32.64
N ILE A 49 -34.93 27.72 -32.84
CA ILE A 49 -34.19 28.98 -32.67
C ILE A 49 -33.90 29.25 -31.18
N TYR A 50 -34.86 28.94 -30.30
CA TYR A 50 -34.67 29.06 -28.85
C TYR A 50 -33.62 28.06 -28.34
N TYR A 51 -33.65 26.82 -28.85
CA TYR A 51 -32.65 25.80 -28.54
C TYR A 51 -31.24 26.25 -28.97
N LEU A 52 -31.09 26.70 -30.22
CA LEU A 52 -29.80 27.20 -30.75
C LEU A 52 -29.24 28.34 -29.91
N LYS A 53 -30.08 29.32 -29.54
CA LYS A 53 -29.65 30.49 -28.75
C LYS A 53 -29.13 30.12 -27.35
N LYS A 54 -29.69 29.07 -26.75
CA LYS A 54 -29.33 28.59 -25.40
C LYS A 54 -28.17 27.58 -25.44
N ALA A 55 -28.11 26.74 -26.46
CA ALA A 55 -27.07 25.73 -26.65
C ALA A 55 -25.73 26.32 -27.14
N THR A 56 -25.75 27.34 -28.00
CA THR A 56 -24.53 27.91 -28.60
C THR A 56 -23.46 28.32 -27.58
N PRO A 57 -23.74 29.13 -26.54
CA PRO A 57 -22.70 29.51 -25.56
C PRO A 57 -22.20 28.31 -24.73
N PHE A 58 -23.06 27.33 -24.47
CA PHE A 58 -22.70 26.08 -23.79
C PHE A 58 -21.75 25.24 -24.67
N LEU A 59 -22.10 25.04 -25.95
CA LEU A 59 -21.30 24.32 -26.93
C LEU A 59 -19.93 24.98 -27.14
N ILE A 60 -19.87 26.31 -27.26
CA ILE A 60 -18.60 27.05 -27.42
C ILE A 60 -17.70 26.83 -26.20
N SER A 61 -18.25 26.91 -25.00
CA SER A 61 -17.48 26.69 -23.76
C SER A 61 -16.91 25.27 -23.71
N PHE A 62 -17.73 24.26 -24.01
CA PHE A 62 -17.27 22.86 -24.03
C PHE A 62 -16.29 22.57 -25.17
N PHE A 63 -16.48 23.16 -26.35
CA PHE A 63 -15.53 23.02 -27.46
C PHE A 63 -14.14 23.54 -27.08
N LEU A 64 -14.08 24.76 -26.52
CA LEU A 64 -12.83 25.36 -26.10
C LEU A 64 -12.16 24.55 -24.97
N MET A 65 -12.96 24.06 -24.02
CA MET A 65 -12.47 23.17 -22.97
C MET A 65 -11.94 21.84 -23.51
N PHE A 66 -12.66 21.16 -24.40
CA PHE A 66 -12.21 19.89 -24.97
C PHE A 66 -10.97 20.07 -25.85
N ALA A 67 -10.85 21.18 -26.57
CA ALA A 67 -9.64 21.50 -27.33
C ALA A 67 -8.40 21.63 -26.42
N LEU A 68 -8.53 22.33 -25.29
CA LEU A 68 -7.46 22.46 -24.30
C LEU A 68 -7.11 21.12 -23.62
N ILE A 69 -8.12 20.32 -23.27
CA ILE A 69 -7.91 18.98 -22.69
C ILE A 69 -7.22 18.07 -23.71
N ALA A 70 -7.62 18.11 -24.99
CA ALA A 70 -7.00 17.32 -26.04
C ALA A 70 -5.53 17.71 -26.26
N LEU A 71 -5.22 19.02 -26.24
CA LEU A 71 -3.84 19.52 -26.32
C LEU A 71 -2.98 19.06 -25.14
N TYR A 72 -3.54 19.05 -23.93
CA TYR A 72 -2.90 18.47 -22.75
C TYR A 72 -2.69 16.96 -22.90
N PHE A 73 -3.69 16.18 -23.31
CA PHE A 73 -3.53 14.73 -23.48
C PHE A 73 -2.50 14.39 -24.55
N PHE A 74 -2.38 15.21 -25.59
CA PHE A 74 -1.33 15.05 -26.58
C PHE A 74 0.07 15.24 -25.97
N SER A 75 0.25 16.19 -25.05
CA SER A 75 1.55 16.41 -24.40
C SER A 75 1.95 15.30 -23.40
N ILE A 76 0.99 14.56 -22.85
CA ILE A 76 1.24 13.43 -21.92
C ILE A 76 0.98 12.05 -22.55
N ARG A 77 0.92 11.96 -23.88
CA ARG A 77 0.49 10.75 -24.60
C ARG A 77 1.27 9.49 -24.24
N GLU A 78 2.59 9.58 -24.10
CA GLU A 78 3.42 8.44 -23.72
C GLU A 78 3.10 7.97 -22.29
N GLY A 79 2.94 8.91 -21.35
CA GLY A 79 2.52 8.62 -19.98
C GLY A 79 1.12 7.97 -19.91
N LEU A 80 0.19 8.42 -20.75
CA LEU A 80 -1.15 7.81 -20.86
C LEU A 80 -1.07 6.38 -21.39
N ASN A 81 -0.28 6.12 -22.44
CA ASN A 81 -0.10 4.78 -23.00
C ASN A 81 0.52 3.83 -21.98
N ASN A 82 1.56 4.26 -21.26
CA ASN A 82 2.19 3.47 -20.20
C ASN A 82 1.21 3.20 -19.05
N GLY A 83 0.39 4.18 -18.67
CA GLY A 83 -0.69 4.01 -17.70
C GLY A 83 -1.72 2.98 -18.13
N ILE A 84 -2.15 3.01 -19.40
CA ILE A 84 -3.08 2.00 -19.93
C ILE A 84 -2.46 0.61 -19.85
N VAL A 85 -1.21 0.42 -20.29
CA VAL A 85 -0.54 -0.90 -20.23
C VAL A 85 -0.42 -1.40 -18.79
N ASN A 86 -0.08 -0.53 -17.85
CA ASN A 86 0.16 -0.91 -16.44
C ASN A 86 -1.12 -1.09 -15.61
N TYR A 87 -2.22 -0.41 -15.96
CA TYR A 87 -3.48 -0.42 -15.19
C TYR A 87 -4.66 -1.12 -15.90
N SER A 88 -4.55 -1.47 -17.18
CA SER A 88 -5.59 -2.18 -17.96
C SER A 88 -5.82 -3.64 -17.54
N GLN A 89 -4.98 -4.20 -16.67
CA GLN A 89 -5.13 -5.57 -16.18
C GLN A 89 -6.36 -5.78 -15.28
N SER A 90 -7.13 -4.71 -15.00
CA SER A 90 -8.36 -4.76 -14.20
C SER A 90 -9.58 -4.28 -15.00
N THR A 91 -9.77 -4.79 -16.22
CA THR A 91 -11.05 -4.60 -16.94
C THR A 91 -12.21 -4.94 -16.02
N LEU A 92 -13.06 -3.95 -15.75
CA LEU A 92 -14.15 -4.08 -14.78
C LEU A 92 -15.18 -5.09 -15.31
N SER A 93 -15.08 -6.35 -14.88
CA SER A 93 -16.11 -7.35 -15.19
C SER A 93 -17.45 -6.93 -14.58
N PHE A 94 -18.57 -7.39 -15.14
CA PHE A 94 -19.90 -7.15 -14.58
C PHE A 94 -20.01 -7.57 -13.10
N LYS A 95 -19.31 -8.64 -12.71
CA LYS A 95 -19.20 -9.09 -11.31
C LYS A 95 -18.42 -8.10 -10.44
N GLY A 96 -17.36 -7.50 -10.97
CA GLY A 96 -16.63 -6.40 -10.33
C GLY A 96 -17.50 -5.16 -10.15
N PHE A 97 -18.38 -4.87 -11.10
CA PHE A 97 -19.34 -3.76 -11.00
C PHE A 97 -20.39 -3.99 -9.91
N LEU A 98 -20.99 -5.18 -9.82
CA LEU A 98 -21.94 -5.49 -8.74
C LEU A 98 -21.30 -5.31 -7.35
N LYS A 99 -20.04 -5.71 -7.19
CA LYS A 99 -19.28 -5.45 -5.97
C LYS A 99 -19.11 -3.97 -5.67
N ILE A 100 -18.94 -3.10 -6.67
CA ILE A 100 -18.89 -1.64 -6.43
C ILE A 100 -20.22 -1.15 -5.85
N GLY A 101 -21.34 -1.66 -6.36
CA GLY A 101 -22.66 -1.35 -5.81
C GLY A 101 -22.76 -1.72 -4.33
N GLU A 102 -22.32 -2.92 -3.96
CA GLU A 102 -22.26 -3.36 -2.55
C GLU A 102 -21.38 -2.42 -1.73
N PHE A 103 -20.15 -2.17 -2.17
CA PHE A 103 -19.21 -1.27 -1.50
C PHE A 103 -19.73 0.16 -1.36
N LEU A 104 -20.54 0.65 -2.31
CA LEU A 104 -21.12 1.99 -2.27
C LEU A 104 -22.14 2.19 -1.16
N PHE A 105 -22.89 1.14 -0.79
CA PHE A 105 -23.89 1.19 0.27
C PHE A 105 -23.37 0.67 1.62
N ASP A 106 -22.36 -0.21 1.63
CA ASP A 106 -21.80 -0.85 2.83
C ASP A 106 -21.43 0.13 3.96
N PRO A 107 -20.80 1.29 3.71
CA PRO A 107 -20.44 2.25 4.77
C PRO A 107 -21.63 2.94 5.45
N TRP A 108 -22.79 2.89 4.80
CA TRP A 108 -23.95 3.71 5.15
C TRP A 108 -25.19 2.91 5.49
N GLY A 109 -25.12 1.57 5.45
CA GLY A 109 -26.23 0.69 5.78
C GLY A 109 -27.42 0.73 4.80
N THR A 110 -28.39 -0.16 5.04
CA THR A 110 -29.54 -0.38 4.16
C THR A 110 -30.53 0.79 4.12
N TRP A 111 -30.54 1.67 5.12
CA TRP A 111 -31.44 2.81 5.16
C TRP A 111 -31.08 3.88 4.12
N LEU A 112 -29.80 4.06 3.80
CA LEU A 112 -29.37 4.99 2.74
C LEU A 112 -29.88 4.53 1.38
N PHE A 113 -29.96 3.20 1.16
CA PHE A 113 -30.59 2.64 -0.04
C PHE A 113 -32.07 3.02 -0.16
N LEU A 114 -32.83 3.02 0.95
CA LEU A 114 -34.23 3.47 0.95
C LEU A 114 -34.34 4.95 0.55
N LEU A 115 -33.47 5.81 1.10
CA LEU A 115 -33.43 7.22 0.69
C LEU A 115 -33.01 7.38 -0.77
N PHE A 116 -32.08 6.57 -1.26
CA PHE A 116 -31.70 6.58 -2.67
C PHE A 116 -32.89 6.25 -3.58
N VAL A 117 -33.68 5.21 -3.26
CA VAL A 117 -34.89 4.84 -4.01
C VAL A 117 -35.94 5.96 -3.96
N LEU A 118 -36.18 6.55 -2.78
CA LEU A 118 -37.08 7.71 -2.65
C LEU A 118 -36.58 8.92 -3.44
N GLY A 119 -35.27 9.11 -3.50
CA GLY A 119 -34.63 10.15 -4.30
C GLY A 119 -34.87 9.99 -5.79
N LEU A 120 -34.82 8.77 -6.31
CA LEU A 120 -35.17 8.50 -7.70
C LEU A 120 -36.63 8.86 -8.01
N VAL A 121 -37.55 8.61 -7.06
CA VAL A 121 -38.97 9.02 -7.17
C VAL A 121 -39.08 10.56 -7.16
N GLY A 122 -38.45 11.23 -6.21
CA GLY A 122 -38.46 12.70 -6.13
C GLY A 122 -37.84 13.38 -7.35
N LEU A 123 -36.76 12.81 -7.90
CA LEU A 123 -36.13 13.30 -9.13
C LEU A 123 -37.03 13.16 -10.35
N LYS A 124 -37.88 12.13 -10.40
CA LYS A 124 -38.88 11.94 -11.46
C LYS A 124 -39.97 13.02 -11.40
N GLU A 125 -40.43 13.37 -10.21
CA GLU A 125 -41.44 14.44 -10.02
C GLU A 125 -40.89 15.83 -10.40
N ASN A 126 -39.59 16.07 -10.23
CA ASN A 126 -38.94 17.36 -10.51
C ASN A 126 -38.34 17.50 -11.92
N GLU A 127 -38.66 16.59 -12.86
CA GLU A 127 -38.13 16.54 -14.25
C GLU A 127 -36.58 16.48 -14.38
N ASN A 128 -35.85 16.45 -13.27
CA ASN A 128 -34.38 16.41 -13.23
C ASN A 128 -33.83 14.98 -13.31
N PHE A 129 -34.69 13.97 -13.33
CA PHE A 129 -34.32 12.55 -13.39
C PHE A 129 -33.34 12.23 -14.51
N LEU A 130 -33.65 12.64 -15.74
CA LEU A 130 -32.80 12.35 -16.91
C LEU A 130 -31.44 13.03 -16.83
N PHE A 131 -31.38 14.23 -16.24
CA PHE A 131 -30.14 14.97 -16.04
C PHE A 131 -29.20 14.25 -15.06
N VAL A 132 -29.73 13.86 -13.89
CA VAL A 132 -28.96 13.15 -12.86
C VAL A 132 -28.58 11.74 -13.32
N LEU A 133 -29.47 11.06 -14.04
CA LEU A 133 -29.19 9.74 -14.61
C LEU A 133 -28.05 9.81 -15.63
N ALA A 134 -28.02 10.83 -16.49
CA ALA A 134 -26.94 11.00 -17.46
C ALA A 134 -25.58 11.30 -16.78
N LEU A 135 -25.58 12.06 -15.67
CA LEU A 135 -24.35 12.30 -14.90
C LEU A 135 -23.77 11.02 -14.27
N LEU A 136 -24.62 10.04 -13.99
CA LEU A 136 -24.23 8.75 -13.41
C LEU A 136 -23.90 7.70 -14.48
N ALA A 137 -24.70 7.62 -15.53
CA ALA A 137 -24.58 6.58 -16.56
C ALA A 137 -23.44 6.84 -17.55
N VAL A 138 -23.17 8.10 -17.91
CA VAL A 138 -22.15 8.43 -18.92
C VAL A 138 -20.72 8.09 -18.45
N PRO A 139 -20.25 8.51 -17.24
CA PRO A 139 -18.92 8.13 -16.78
C PRO A 139 -18.77 6.61 -16.61
N LEU A 140 -19.86 5.95 -16.21
CA LEU A 140 -19.90 4.50 -16.03
C LEU A 140 -19.76 3.76 -17.37
N ALA A 141 -20.56 4.14 -18.37
CA ALA A 141 -20.49 3.56 -19.71
C ALA A 141 -19.09 3.75 -20.32
N LEU A 142 -18.50 4.94 -20.19
CA LEU A 142 -17.14 5.22 -20.66
C LEU A 142 -16.09 4.41 -19.91
N THR A 143 -16.26 4.20 -18.61
CA THR A 143 -15.37 3.34 -17.83
C THR A 143 -15.43 1.89 -18.30
N ILE A 144 -16.64 1.36 -18.54
CA ILE A 144 -16.82 0.00 -19.05
C ILE A 144 -16.23 -0.16 -20.45
N VAL A 145 -16.49 0.78 -21.35
CA VAL A 145 -16.01 0.74 -22.74
C VAL A 145 -14.49 0.93 -22.82
N SER A 146 -13.93 1.84 -22.03
CA SER A 146 -12.50 2.13 -22.08
C SER A 146 -11.66 1.09 -21.32
N GLY A 147 -12.18 0.49 -20.26
CA GLY A 147 -11.40 -0.38 -19.36
C GLY A 147 -10.26 0.33 -18.64
N ILE A 148 -10.18 1.67 -18.73
CA ILE A 148 -9.05 2.48 -18.23
C ILE A 148 -9.19 2.78 -16.73
N VAL A 149 -10.39 2.68 -16.18
CA VAL A 149 -10.71 3.13 -14.82
C VAL A 149 -11.00 1.94 -13.92
N GLY A 150 -10.05 1.65 -13.00
CA GLY A 150 -10.16 0.56 -12.04
C GLY A 150 -11.18 0.78 -10.92
N PHE A 151 -11.45 -0.30 -10.18
CA PHE A 151 -12.46 -0.39 -9.10
C PHE A 151 -12.51 0.82 -8.13
N PRO A 152 -11.39 1.31 -7.56
CA PRO A 152 -11.42 2.40 -6.58
C PRO A 152 -11.93 3.73 -7.17
N ARG A 153 -11.66 3.97 -8.45
CA ARG A 153 -11.99 5.23 -9.09
C ARG A 153 -13.46 5.30 -9.51
N VAL A 154 -14.04 4.18 -9.94
CA VAL A 154 -15.49 4.09 -10.16
C VAL A 154 -16.25 4.35 -8.87
N TYR A 155 -15.79 3.79 -7.75
CA TYR A 155 -16.36 4.06 -6.43
C TYR A 155 -16.32 5.56 -6.08
N ILE A 156 -15.16 6.22 -6.22
CA ILE A 156 -15.02 7.66 -5.94
C ILE A 156 -15.93 8.52 -6.83
N TYR A 157 -16.11 8.15 -8.10
CA TYR A 157 -17.01 8.88 -8.99
C TYR A 157 -18.49 8.71 -8.62
N LEU A 158 -18.92 7.50 -8.25
CA LEU A 158 -20.33 7.21 -7.99
C LEU A 158 -20.81 7.69 -6.62
N LEU A 159 -19.92 7.74 -5.63
CA LEU A 159 -20.29 8.07 -4.25
C LEU A 159 -20.99 9.44 -4.11
N PRO A 160 -20.48 10.56 -4.66
CA PRO A 160 -21.16 11.85 -4.55
C PRO A 160 -22.57 11.85 -5.16
N PHE A 161 -22.79 11.11 -6.25
CA PHE A 161 -24.10 11.01 -6.89
C PHE A 161 -25.08 10.19 -6.06
N LEU A 162 -24.62 9.08 -5.49
CA LEU A 162 -25.42 8.27 -4.57
C LEU A 162 -25.91 9.14 -3.40
N LEU A 163 -25.00 9.90 -2.79
CA LEU A 163 -25.32 10.79 -1.68
C LEU A 163 -26.26 11.93 -2.11
N LEU A 164 -26.08 12.49 -3.31
CA LEU A 164 -26.98 13.53 -3.85
C LEU A 164 -28.40 12.99 -4.03
N VAL A 165 -28.55 11.83 -4.67
CA VAL A 165 -29.86 11.21 -4.88
C VAL A 165 -30.50 10.85 -3.53
N ALA A 166 -29.74 10.28 -2.59
CA ALA A 166 -30.23 10.01 -1.25
C ALA A 166 -30.67 11.29 -0.51
N GLY A 167 -29.94 12.40 -0.69
CA GLY A 167 -30.31 13.71 -0.17
C GLY A 167 -31.64 14.22 -0.75
N VAL A 168 -31.88 14.05 -2.05
CA VAL A 168 -33.17 14.35 -2.68
C VAL A 168 -34.29 13.48 -2.09
N GLY A 169 -34.01 12.21 -1.78
CA GLY A 169 -34.98 11.33 -1.13
C GLY A 169 -35.33 11.78 0.29
N LEU A 170 -34.33 12.30 1.02
CA LEU A 170 -34.54 12.90 2.34
C LEU A 170 -35.40 14.16 2.25
N GLU A 171 -35.12 15.05 1.29
CA GLU A 171 -35.91 16.25 1.04
C GLU A 171 -37.35 15.91 0.65
N PHE A 172 -37.54 14.93 -0.24
CA PHE A 172 -38.85 14.44 -0.64
C PHE A 172 -39.67 13.94 0.55
N LEU A 173 -39.04 13.13 1.41
CA LEU A 173 -39.66 12.60 2.62
C LEU A 173 -39.98 13.72 3.62
N PHE A 174 -39.05 14.67 3.81
CA PHE A 174 -39.21 15.83 4.66
C PHE A 174 -40.43 16.67 4.22
N ASN A 175 -40.51 17.05 2.94
CA ASN A 175 -41.59 17.89 2.43
C ASN A 175 -42.98 17.26 2.63
N ARG A 176 -43.10 15.94 2.45
CA ARG A 176 -44.36 15.21 2.67
C ARG A 176 -44.73 15.14 4.15
N LEU A 177 -43.77 14.92 5.03
CA LEU A 177 -43.99 14.79 6.47
C LEU A 177 -44.17 16.13 7.17
N HIS A 178 -43.47 17.17 6.74
CA HIS A 178 -43.44 18.47 7.41
C HIS A 178 -44.82 19.14 7.43
N VAL A 179 -45.61 18.94 6.37
CA VAL A 179 -47.00 19.42 6.27
C VAL A 179 -47.89 18.84 7.37
N GLN A 180 -47.66 17.59 7.78
CA GLN A 180 -48.51 16.90 8.76
C GLN A 180 -47.92 16.91 10.17
N LYS A 181 -46.59 16.77 10.30
CA LYS A 181 -45.86 16.58 11.55
C LYS A 181 -44.48 17.27 11.48
N PRO A 182 -44.40 18.59 11.70
CA PRO A 182 -43.19 19.37 11.47
C PRO A 182 -42.03 18.99 12.41
N LEU A 183 -42.33 18.72 13.69
CA LEU A 183 -41.33 18.23 14.66
C LEU A 183 -40.69 16.90 14.22
N LEU A 184 -41.51 15.95 13.75
CA LEU A 184 -41.04 14.64 13.30
C LEU A 184 -40.19 14.76 12.03
N ALA A 185 -40.58 15.62 11.09
CA ALA A 185 -39.81 15.90 9.89
C ALA A 185 -38.43 16.51 10.20
N SER A 186 -38.36 17.47 11.13
CA SER A 186 -37.09 18.05 11.57
C SER A 186 -36.21 17.04 12.32
N SER A 187 -36.80 16.21 13.17
CA SER A 187 -36.08 15.12 13.85
C SER A 187 -35.49 14.11 12.86
N LEU A 188 -36.18 13.83 11.74
CA LEU A 188 -35.72 12.90 10.71
C LEU A 188 -34.41 13.36 10.05
N ILE A 189 -34.24 14.66 9.79
CA ILE A 189 -32.97 15.21 9.29
C ILE A 189 -31.86 15.02 10.33
N GLY A 190 -32.12 15.36 11.60
CA GLY A 190 -31.15 15.19 12.68
C GLY A 190 -30.70 13.74 12.85
N VAL A 191 -31.65 12.80 12.81
CA VAL A 191 -31.36 11.36 12.87
C VAL A 191 -30.56 10.91 11.65
N ALA A 192 -30.90 11.33 10.43
CA ALA A 192 -30.15 10.97 9.24
C ALA A 192 -28.68 11.44 9.33
N VAL A 193 -28.43 12.67 9.77
CA VAL A 193 -27.06 13.20 9.96
C VAL A 193 -26.27 12.37 10.98
N LEU A 194 -26.89 12.07 12.13
CA LEU A 194 -26.26 11.24 13.17
C LEU A 194 -25.97 9.82 12.66
N MET A 195 -26.90 9.22 11.91
CA MET A 195 -26.74 7.88 11.36
C MET A 195 -25.60 7.80 10.34
N VAL A 196 -25.46 8.79 9.45
CA VAL A 196 -24.31 8.87 8.53
C VAL A 196 -23.00 8.89 9.31
N ALA A 197 -22.90 9.74 10.33
CA ALA A 197 -21.68 9.89 11.12
C ALA A 197 -21.33 8.60 11.89
N ILE A 198 -22.31 8.00 12.57
CA ILE A 198 -22.12 6.81 13.41
C ILE A 198 -21.79 5.58 12.55
N GLN A 199 -22.54 5.31 11.48
CA GLN A 199 -22.31 4.13 10.65
C GLN A 199 -21.01 4.23 9.88
N PHE A 200 -20.69 5.40 9.33
CA PHE A 200 -19.40 5.59 8.68
C PHE A 200 -18.25 5.36 9.66
N TYR A 201 -18.35 5.86 10.90
CA TYR A 201 -17.34 5.63 11.93
C TYR A 201 -17.19 4.14 12.28
N GLN A 202 -18.30 3.43 12.49
CA GLN A 202 -18.29 2.00 12.78
C GLN A 202 -17.68 1.18 11.63
N TRP A 203 -18.08 1.48 10.40
CA TRP A 203 -17.52 0.87 9.19
C TRP A 203 -16.02 1.15 9.08
N ALA A 204 -15.59 2.40 9.24
CA ALA A 204 -14.19 2.78 9.19
C ALA A 204 -13.36 2.09 10.28
N ALA A 205 -13.89 1.96 11.49
CA ALA A 205 -13.22 1.27 12.59
C ALA A 205 -13.07 -0.24 12.34
N LEU A 206 -14.05 -0.86 11.69
CA LEU A 206 -14.04 -2.30 11.37
C LEU A 206 -13.09 -2.63 10.21
N TYR A 207 -13.12 -1.84 9.14
CA TYR A 207 -12.34 -2.11 7.93
C TYR A 207 -10.94 -1.49 7.94
N TYR A 208 -10.70 -0.45 8.75
CA TYR A 208 -9.37 0.16 8.91
C TYR A 208 -8.91 0.13 10.38
N PRO A 209 -8.80 -1.07 11.00
CA PRO A 209 -8.40 -1.20 12.40
C PRO A 209 -6.96 -0.72 12.64
N GLY A 210 -6.11 -0.66 11.60
CA GLY A 210 -4.76 -0.11 11.67
C GLY A 210 -4.72 1.38 12.03
N ARG A 211 -5.72 2.16 11.60
CA ARG A 211 -5.83 3.59 11.93
C ARG A 211 -6.21 3.85 13.39
N THR A 212 -6.80 2.86 14.07
CA THR A 212 -7.28 2.99 15.45
C THR A 212 -6.37 2.30 16.47
N LYS A 213 -5.57 1.32 16.06
CA LYS A 213 -4.79 0.50 17.01
C LYS A 213 -3.45 1.10 17.39
N ILE A 214 -2.71 1.71 16.45
CA ILE A 214 -1.36 2.24 16.73
C ILE A 214 -1.21 3.62 16.11
N PRO A 215 -0.97 4.66 16.93
CA PRO A 215 -0.87 5.99 16.40
C PRO A 215 0.40 6.12 15.56
N ASN A 216 0.26 6.77 14.41
CA ASN A 216 1.39 7.18 13.59
C ASN A 216 1.95 8.51 14.13
N GLY A 217 3.25 8.71 14.01
CA GLY A 217 3.83 10.03 14.22
C GLY A 217 3.31 11.04 13.19
N THR A 218 3.31 12.31 13.58
CA THR A 218 2.92 13.42 12.71
C THR A 218 3.95 13.66 11.60
N LEU A 219 3.54 14.35 10.52
CA LEU A 219 4.45 14.78 9.45
C LEU A 219 5.60 15.65 9.96
N LYS A 220 5.35 16.46 11.00
CA LYS A 220 6.37 17.32 11.62
C LYS A 220 7.42 16.47 12.34
N GLU A 221 6.99 15.51 13.15
CA GLU A 221 7.90 14.61 13.88
C GLU A 221 8.70 13.75 12.91
N ALA A 222 8.06 13.19 11.87
CA ALA A 222 8.75 12.42 10.84
C ALA A 222 9.83 13.24 10.10
N ARG A 223 9.58 14.53 9.87
CA ARG A 223 10.60 15.45 9.31
C ARG A 223 11.77 15.66 10.25
N LEU A 224 11.51 15.88 11.54
CA LEU A 224 12.58 16.03 12.55
C LEU A 224 13.43 14.76 12.68
N VAL A 225 12.80 13.59 12.63
CA VAL A 225 13.49 12.29 12.60
C VAL A 225 14.36 12.19 11.35
N LYS A 226 13.84 12.58 10.17
CA LYS A 226 14.62 12.60 8.93
C LYS A 226 15.83 13.52 9.03
N ASP A 227 15.65 14.74 9.51
CA ASP A 227 16.72 15.72 9.60
C ASP A 227 17.83 15.21 10.54
N TYR A 228 17.46 14.65 11.69
CA TYR A 228 18.41 14.03 12.61
C TYR A 228 19.14 12.82 12.03
N ILE A 229 18.44 11.93 11.32
CA ILE A 229 19.08 10.77 10.68
C ILE A 229 20.10 11.21 9.63
N ASN A 230 19.81 12.28 8.91
CA ASN A 230 20.72 12.79 7.89
C ASN A 230 21.93 13.51 8.48
N SER A 231 21.79 14.19 9.61
CA SER A 231 22.88 14.95 10.22
C SER A 231 23.73 14.12 11.19
N GLU A 232 23.11 13.24 11.98
CA GLU A 232 23.79 12.59 13.13
C GLU A 232 23.95 11.06 12.98
N VAL A 233 23.17 10.40 12.11
CA VAL A 233 23.15 8.93 12.05
C VAL A 233 24.01 8.40 10.89
N SER A 234 25.12 7.79 11.24
CA SER A 234 26.07 7.17 10.31
C SER A 234 25.43 6.08 9.43
N PHE A 235 25.91 5.93 8.19
CA PHE A 235 25.40 4.96 7.21
C PHE A 235 25.71 3.48 7.53
N ASP A 236 26.44 3.18 8.60
CA ASP A 236 26.65 1.82 9.14
C ASP A 236 25.62 1.43 10.20
N SER A 237 24.62 2.29 10.45
CA SER A 237 23.47 2.00 11.31
C SER A 237 22.31 1.41 10.51
N LEU A 238 21.86 0.21 10.89
CA LEU A 238 20.61 -0.40 10.41
C LEU A 238 19.43 0.30 11.07
N LEU A 239 18.57 0.91 10.25
CA LEU A 239 17.35 1.56 10.70
C LEU A 239 16.18 0.57 10.58
N VAL A 240 15.44 0.38 11.66
CA VAL A 240 14.28 -0.52 11.71
C VAL A 240 13.04 0.27 12.09
N PHE A 241 12.05 0.28 11.19
CA PHE A 241 10.81 1.01 11.39
C PHE A 241 9.74 0.10 11.97
N MET A 242 9.25 0.47 13.15
CA MET A 242 8.19 -0.22 13.87
C MET A 242 6.85 0.44 13.52
N VAL A 243 6.35 0.13 12.32
CA VAL A 243 5.12 0.72 11.74
C VAL A 243 4.15 -0.39 11.34
N TYR A 244 2.86 -0.24 11.70
CA TYR A 244 1.81 -1.22 11.38
C TYR A 244 1.24 -1.08 9.98
N ASP A 245 1.12 0.15 9.49
CA ASP A 245 0.59 0.47 8.18
C ASP A 245 1.62 1.31 7.41
N PRO A 246 2.48 0.68 6.59
CA PRO A 246 3.50 1.40 5.82
C PRO A 246 2.87 2.30 4.74
N GLU A 247 1.67 1.98 4.26
CA GLU A 247 0.98 2.68 3.18
C GLU A 247 0.36 3.98 3.73
N GLY A 248 1.10 5.08 3.59
CA GLY A 248 0.68 6.39 4.09
C GLY A 248 1.31 6.80 5.43
N ASN A 249 2.28 6.03 5.92
CA ASN A 249 3.05 6.45 7.09
C ASN A 249 4.06 7.57 6.74
N ALA A 250 4.04 8.64 7.53
CA ALA A 250 4.89 9.81 7.32
C ALA A 250 6.40 9.50 7.37
N LEU A 251 6.85 8.57 8.23
CA LEU A 251 8.25 8.15 8.29
C LEU A 251 8.66 7.43 7.02
N VAL A 252 7.82 6.49 6.55
CA VAL A 252 8.08 5.74 5.31
C VAL A 252 8.18 6.70 4.13
N TYR A 253 7.27 7.67 4.04
CA TYR A 253 7.31 8.70 2.99
C TYR A 253 8.65 9.47 2.96
N TYR A 254 9.19 9.88 4.11
CA TYR A 254 10.39 10.70 4.16
C TYR A 254 11.71 9.92 4.12
N LEU A 255 11.73 8.65 4.53
CA LEU A 255 12.96 7.90 4.79
C LEU A 255 13.09 6.58 4.05
N SER A 256 12.06 6.13 3.33
CA SER A 256 12.09 4.85 2.59
C SER A 256 13.30 4.73 1.66
N ASP A 257 13.59 5.76 0.85
CA ASP A 257 14.73 5.74 -0.08
C ASP A 257 16.08 5.59 0.64
N GLN A 258 16.26 6.33 1.73
CA GLN A 258 17.49 6.26 2.52
C GLN A 258 17.65 4.90 3.19
N ILE A 259 16.56 4.29 3.67
CA ILE A 259 16.59 2.96 4.29
C ILE A 259 16.88 1.90 3.26
N LYS A 260 16.18 1.94 2.11
CA LYS A 260 16.45 1.04 0.99
C LYS A 260 17.91 1.12 0.56
N TYR A 261 18.46 2.33 0.49
CA TYR A 261 19.88 2.53 0.19
C TYR A 261 20.80 1.90 1.25
N ARG A 262 20.54 2.10 2.55
CA ARG A 262 21.28 1.44 3.63
C ARG A 262 21.19 -0.08 3.56
N MET A 263 20.00 -0.63 3.31
CA MET A 263 19.78 -2.07 3.13
C MET A 263 20.61 -2.63 1.97
N LYS A 264 20.64 -1.93 0.83
CA LYS A 264 21.51 -2.26 -0.32
C LYS A 264 22.99 -2.23 0.05
N LEU A 265 23.43 -1.24 0.83
CA LEU A 265 24.82 -1.17 1.29
C LEU A 265 25.19 -2.38 2.16
N PHE A 266 24.30 -2.79 3.07
CA PHE A 266 24.55 -3.96 3.92
C PHE A 266 24.59 -5.25 3.09
N LEU A 267 23.70 -5.41 2.11
CA LEU A 267 23.77 -6.52 1.16
C LEU A 267 25.07 -6.50 0.36
N ALA A 268 25.54 -5.33 -0.06
CA ALA A 268 26.84 -5.17 -0.73
C ALA A 268 28.07 -5.38 0.20
N GLY A 269 27.87 -5.88 1.41
CA GLY A 269 28.94 -6.28 2.34
C GLY A 269 29.37 -5.19 3.33
N LYS A 270 28.69 -4.04 3.38
CA LYS A 270 28.95 -3.04 4.44
C LYS A 270 28.59 -3.62 5.81
N GLU A 271 29.50 -3.47 6.77
CA GLU A 271 29.26 -3.96 8.13
C GLU A 271 28.21 -3.12 8.87
N ILE A 272 27.32 -3.80 9.60
CA ILE A 272 26.37 -3.16 10.52
C ILE A 272 27.05 -2.97 11.87
N LYS A 273 27.23 -1.71 12.28
CA LYS A 273 27.80 -1.37 13.59
C LYS A 273 26.76 -1.07 14.66
N LYS A 274 25.56 -0.67 14.24
CA LYS A 274 24.49 -0.24 15.15
C LYS A 274 23.12 -0.59 14.58
N ILE A 275 22.15 -0.87 15.45
CA ILE A 275 20.74 -1.02 15.08
C ILE A 275 19.93 0.01 15.83
N LEU A 276 19.16 0.79 15.09
CA LEU A 276 18.28 1.82 15.60
C LEU A 276 16.84 1.50 15.25
N PHE A 277 15.98 1.44 16.25
CA PHE A 277 14.55 1.28 16.11
C PHE A 277 13.84 2.62 16.19
N ILE A 278 12.91 2.88 15.28
CA ILE A 278 12.04 4.05 15.32
C ILE A 278 10.62 3.56 15.54
N SER A 279 10.00 4.00 16.63
CA SER A 279 8.66 3.59 17.02
C SER A 279 7.87 4.72 17.65
N HIS A 280 6.55 4.55 17.70
CA HIS A 280 5.68 5.43 18.46
C HIS A 280 5.88 5.24 19.98
N ALA A 281 5.79 6.32 20.76
CA ALA A 281 6.03 6.34 22.21
C ALA A 281 5.17 5.33 22.99
N ARG A 282 3.90 5.18 22.58
CA ARG A 282 2.94 4.23 23.18
C ARG A 282 3.24 2.76 22.87
N VAL A 283 3.96 2.48 21.78
CA VAL A 283 4.30 1.12 21.34
C VAL A 283 5.81 1.05 21.07
N PRO A 284 6.63 1.05 22.13
CA PRO A 284 8.09 0.90 22.02
C PRO A 284 8.47 -0.47 21.44
N PRO A 285 9.73 -0.67 21.01
CA PRO A 285 10.14 -1.89 20.29
C PRO A 285 9.92 -3.20 21.07
N ASP A 286 9.93 -3.17 22.41
CA ASP A 286 9.63 -4.34 23.26
C ASP A 286 8.16 -4.75 23.26
N LYS A 287 7.26 -3.84 22.89
CA LYS A 287 5.81 -4.06 22.81
C LYS A 287 5.31 -4.17 21.38
N PHE A 288 6.15 -3.86 20.40
CA PHE A 288 5.78 -3.91 19.00
C PHE A 288 5.71 -5.37 18.51
N PRO A 289 4.56 -5.84 18.01
CA PRO A 289 4.49 -7.16 17.40
C PRO A 289 5.05 -7.12 15.99
N LEU A 290 6.29 -7.56 15.88
CA LEU A 290 6.96 -7.75 14.60
C LEU A 290 6.19 -8.76 13.73
N ILE A 291 6.35 -8.62 12.41
CA ILE A 291 5.74 -9.53 11.44
C ILE A 291 6.47 -10.87 11.51
N THR A 292 5.78 -11.88 12.05
CA THR A 292 6.33 -13.22 12.28
C THR A 292 6.35 -14.06 11.00
N VAL A 293 7.41 -14.83 10.81
CA VAL A 293 7.55 -15.78 9.69
C VAL A 293 6.83 -17.10 9.96
N PHE A 294 6.72 -17.49 11.23
CA PHE A 294 6.07 -18.73 11.66
C PHE A 294 4.85 -18.43 12.51
N ASP A 295 3.71 -19.04 12.17
CA ASP A 295 2.46 -18.86 12.88
C ASP A 295 2.61 -19.27 14.36
N GLY A 296 2.12 -18.41 15.27
CA GLY A 296 2.18 -18.64 16.70
C GLY A 296 3.56 -18.43 17.36
N LYS A 297 4.62 -18.08 16.62
CA LYS A 297 5.97 -17.85 17.17
C LYS A 297 6.39 -16.39 17.06
N THR A 298 6.19 -15.63 18.14
CA THR A 298 6.53 -14.20 18.20
C THR A 298 7.96 -13.96 18.66
N VAL A 299 8.67 -13.08 17.96
CA VAL A 299 9.95 -12.52 18.42
C VAL A 299 9.66 -11.37 19.39
N LYS A 300 10.33 -11.38 20.55
CA LYS A 300 10.23 -10.30 21.54
C LYS A 300 11.62 -9.79 21.88
N ILE A 301 11.84 -8.50 21.67
CA ILE A 301 13.08 -7.84 22.08
C ILE A 301 12.89 -7.36 23.53
N PRO A 302 13.64 -7.87 24.51
CA PRO A 302 13.47 -7.44 25.89
C PRO A 302 13.81 -5.95 26.06
N PRO A 303 13.12 -5.22 26.96
CA PRO A 303 13.45 -3.82 27.25
C PRO A 303 14.92 -3.59 27.62
N SER A 304 15.57 -4.59 28.23
CA SER A 304 16.97 -4.50 28.63
C SER A 304 17.98 -4.44 27.47
N TYR A 305 17.52 -4.65 26.22
CA TYR A 305 18.29 -4.49 25.00
C TYR A 305 18.08 -3.13 24.33
N LEU A 306 17.24 -2.26 24.89
CA LEU A 306 16.78 -1.04 24.25
C LEU A 306 17.17 0.17 25.09
N LEU A 307 17.99 1.04 24.52
CA LEU A 307 18.30 2.35 25.08
C LEU A 307 17.55 3.41 24.28
N LYS A 308 16.69 4.20 24.93
CA LYS A 308 16.10 5.35 24.26
C LYS A 308 17.16 6.43 24.07
N VAL A 309 17.45 6.79 22.82
CA VAL A 309 18.50 7.76 22.45
C VAL A 309 17.93 9.15 22.28
N LYS A 310 16.74 9.28 21.68
CA LYS A 310 16.15 10.58 21.35
C LYS A 310 14.64 10.52 21.23
N GLU A 311 13.99 11.65 21.54
CA GLU A 311 12.55 11.85 21.43
C GLU A 311 12.24 12.96 20.42
N PHE A 312 11.23 12.71 19.59
CA PHE A 312 10.71 13.62 18.57
C PHE A 312 9.19 13.68 18.75
N GLY A 313 8.75 14.28 19.86
CA GLY A 313 7.35 14.20 20.28
C GLY A 313 6.95 12.76 20.55
N ASP A 314 5.93 12.27 19.85
CA ASP A 314 5.42 10.91 19.98
C ASP A 314 6.25 9.86 19.22
N LEU A 315 7.28 10.25 18.47
CA LEU A 315 8.23 9.33 17.84
C LEU A 315 9.53 9.25 18.63
N HIS A 316 9.94 8.04 18.99
CA HIS A 316 11.16 7.81 19.76
C HIS A 316 12.15 6.96 18.97
N LEU A 317 13.44 7.28 19.14
CA LEU A 317 14.56 6.53 18.61
C LEU A 317 15.18 5.68 19.74
N TYR A 318 15.28 4.37 19.50
CA TYR A 318 15.91 3.42 20.42
C TYR A 318 17.11 2.77 19.77
N GLU A 319 18.20 2.61 20.52
CA GLU A 319 19.38 1.88 20.14
C GLU A 319 19.37 0.48 20.75
N PHE A 320 19.73 -0.51 19.93
CA PHE A 320 20.02 -1.85 20.41
C PHE A 320 21.35 -1.85 21.18
N THR A 321 21.32 -2.24 22.44
CA THR A 321 22.50 -2.19 23.32
C THR A 321 23.31 -3.48 23.39
N GLY A 322 22.85 -4.56 22.73
CA GLY A 322 23.60 -5.80 22.67
C GLY A 322 24.82 -5.71 21.74
N ALA A 323 25.79 -6.59 21.94
CA ALA A 323 26.91 -6.78 21.04
C ALA A 323 26.41 -7.29 19.68
N LEU A 324 26.92 -6.70 18.60
CA LEU A 324 26.77 -7.18 17.24
C LEU A 324 28.06 -7.88 16.83
N SER A 325 27.96 -9.15 16.44
CA SER A 325 29.10 -9.91 15.94
C SER A 325 28.74 -10.58 14.63
N ARG A 326 29.57 -10.40 13.60
CA ARG A 326 29.34 -11.08 12.32
C ARG A 326 29.43 -12.57 12.55
N TRP A 327 28.40 -13.27 12.12
CA TRP A 327 28.31 -14.72 12.21
C TRP A 327 28.99 -15.31 10.97
N ILE A 328 30.33 -15.24 10.93
CA ILE A 328 31.24 -15.95 9.99
C ILE A 328 30.93 -15.68 8.48
N PRO A 329 31.94 -15.22 7.72
CA PRO A 329 32.91 -16.20 7.25
C PRO A 329 34.24 -16.02 7.95
N GLU A 330 34.97 -17.12 8.17
CA GLU A 330 36.39 -17.03 8.48
C GLU A 330 37.07 -16.12 7.45
N GLU A 331 38.14 -15.45 7.87
CA GLU A 331 38.97 -14.65 6.97
C GLU A 331 39.25 -15.43 5.67
N GLY A 332 38.65 -14.98 4.57
CA GLY A 332 38.86 -15.55 3.23
C GLY A 332 37.64 -16.09 2.48
N ARG A 333 36.50 -16.40 3.13
CA ARG A 333 35.32 -16.95 2.42
C ARG A 333 34.17 -15.97 2.26
N ARG A 334 34.23 -15.02 1.33
CA ARG A 334 33.19 -13.98 1.23
C ARG A 334 31.82 -14.46 0.73
N ASP A 335 31.74 -15.61 0.07
CA ASP A 335 30.56 -15.99 -0.73
C ASP A 335 29.90 -17.25 -0.14
N LEU A 336 28.87 -17.10 0.69
CA LEU A 336 28.10 -18.23 1.23
C LEU A 336 27.41 -19.06 0.14
N GLU A 337 27.21 -18.48 -1.05
CA GLU A 337 26.79 -19.17 -2.28
C GLU A 337 27.76 -20.30 -2.65
N SER A 338 29.05 -20.15 -2.31
CA SER A 338 30.06 -21.18 -2.56
C SER A 338 29.88 -22.40 -1.67
N VAL A 339 29.28 -22.23 -0.48
CA VAL A 339 29.04 -23.31 0.47
C VAL A 339 28.02 -24.31 -0.08
N PHE A 340 27.01 -23.81 -0.81
CA PHE A 340 25.96 -24.64 -1.40
C PHE A 340 26.22 -24.99 -2.87
N ASN A 341 27.33 -24.54 -3.46
CA ASN A 341 27.61 -24.79 -4.87
C ASN A 341 27.85 -26.28 -5.14
N GLY A 342 27.15 -26.83 -6.13
CA GLY A 342 27.26 -28.25 -6.49
C GLY A 342 26.49 -29.20 -5.58
N ALA A 343 25.81 -28.70 -4.54
CA ALA A 343 24.94 -29.53 -3.72
C ALA A 343 23.80 -30.09 -4.58
N SER A 344 23.60 -31.41 -4.53
CA SER A 344 22.55 -32.08 -5.31
C SER A 344 21.96 -33.24 -4.54
N GLY A 345 20.68 -33.49 -4.78
CA GLY A 345 19.94 -34.61 -4.23
C GLY A 345 18.94 -35.14 -5.25
N SER A 346 18.14 -36.13 -4.87
CA SER A 346 17.14 -36.73 -5.77
C SER A 346 16.06 -35.75 -6.23
N THR A 347 15.86 -34.65 -5.51
CA THR A 347 14.81 -33.66 -5.78
C THR A 347 15.32 -32.25 -6.03
N TYR A 348 16.63 -31.99 -5.96
CA TYR A 348 17.18 -30.64 -6.08
C TYR A 348 18.60 -30.59 -6.63
N GLN A 349 18.96 -29.43 -7.17
CA GLN A 349 20.32 -29.09 -7.58
C GLN A 349 20.60 -27.61 -7.27
N ALA A 350 21.72 -27.34 -6.61
CA ALA A 350 22.20 -26.01 -6.30
C ALA A 350 23.50 -25.72 -7.07
N LYS A 351 23.60 -24.54 -7.67
CA LYS A 351 24.77 -24.11 -8.43
C LYS A 351 24.96 -22.60 -8.36
N GLN A 352 26.21 -22.17 -8.39
CA GLN A 352 26.54 -20.77 -8.60
C GLN A 352 26.27 -20.36 -10.05
N VAL A 353 25.67 -19.19 -10.24
CA VAL A 353 25.43 -18.61 -11.55
C VAL A 353 25.95 -17.17 -11.60
N LYS A 354 26.42 -16.75 -12.78
CA LYS A 354 26.87 -15.37 -13.00
C LYS A 354 25.71 -14.41 -13.27
N ASN A 355 24.61 -14.91 -13.80
CA ASN A 355 23.39 -14.16 -14.12
C ASN A 355 22.16 -15.06 -13.89
N PRO A 356 21.06 -14.55 -13.31
CA PRO A 356 20.94 -13.21 -12.73
C PRO A 356 21.73 -13.09 -11.42
N LYS A 357 22.35 -11.93 -11.17
CA LYS A 357 22.99 -11.58 -9.89
C LYS A 357 22.66 -10.14 -9.53
N LEU A 358 22.68 -9.84 -8.23
CA LEU A 358 22.41 -8.54 -7.65
C LEU A 358 23.70 -7.86 -7.21
N PHE A 359 24.45 -8.54 -6.34
CA PHE A 359 25.67 -8.04 -5.72
C PHE A 359 26.77 -9.10 -5.93
N GLY A 360 27.99 -8.80 -5.49
CA GLY A 360 29.10 -9.76 -5.55
C GLY A 360 29.43 -10.35 -6.93
N SER A 361 29.98 -11.55 -6.89
CA SER A 361 30.48 -12.26 -8.08
C SER A 361 29.46 -13.22 -8.69
N TYR A 362 28.67 -13.89 -7.86
CA TYR A 362 27.75 -14.98 -8.22
C TYR A 362 26.51 -14.93 -7.35
N SER A 363 25.39 -15.44 -7.86
CA SER A 363 24.24 -15.82 -7.04
C SER A 363 24.13 -17.34 -6.95
N LEU A 364 23.44 -17.84 -5.91
CA LEU A 364 23.10 -19.24 -5.77
C LEU A 364 21.75 -19.51 -6.46
N GLN A 365 21.77 -20.33 -7.51
CA GLN A 365 20.55 -20.90 -8.09
C GLN A 365 20.26 -22.25 -7.43
N VAL A 366 19.06 -22.38 -6.85
CA VAL A 366 18.52 -23.64 -6.35
C VAL A 366 17.34 -24.05 -7.20
N ASN A 367 17.47 -25.17 -7.90
CA ASN A 367 16.41 -25.79 -8.70
C ASN A 367 15.82 -26.96 -7.93
N THR A 368 14.50 -27.02 -7.85
CA THR A 368 13.76 -28.04 -7.12
C THR A 368 12.73 -28.70 -8.01
N ALA A 369 12.52 -30.00 -7.86
CA ALA A 369 11.42 -30.70 -8.50
C ALA A 369 10.08 -30.12 -8.03
N LYS A 370 9.14 -29.94 -8.97
CA LYS A 370 7.83 -29.33 -8.71
C LYS A 370 7.11 -29.95 -7.51
N GLY A 371 6.73 -29.10 -6.54
CA GLY A 371 5.99 -29.51 -5.35
C GLY A 371 6.81 -30.28 -4.30
N LYS A 372 8.13 -30.35 -4.45
CA LYS A 372 9.05 -30.88 -3.44
C LYS A 372 9.71 -29.74 -2.67
N GLU A 373 9.92 -29.95 -1.38
CA GLU A 373 10.71 -29.03 -0.57
C GLU A 373 12.19 -29.37 -0.72
N VAL A 374 13.03 -28.34 -0.71
CA VAL A 374 14.48 -28.46 -0.58
C VAL A 374 14.92 -27.83 0.74
N LEU A 375 15.83 -28.54 1.41
CA LEU A 375 16.51 -28.07 2.59
C LEU A 375 18.02 -28.26 2.36
N LEU A 376 18.72 -27.15 2.14
CA LEU A 376 20.17 -27.14 2.02
C LEU A 376 20.75 -26.70 3.35
N GLN A 377 21.50 -27.60 3.99
CA GLN A 377 22.16 -27.32 5.25
C GLN A 377 23.63 -27.00 5.04
N SER A 378 24.08 -25.89 5.62
CA SER A 378 25.47 -25.51 5.63
C SER A 378 26.27 -26.53 6.46
N PRO A 379 27.40 -27.06 5.96
CA PRO A 379 28.32 -27.87 6.76
C PRO A 379 29.01 -27.03 7.85
N ILE A 380 28.90 -25.71 7.79
CA ILE A 380 29.47 -24.78 8.77
C ILE A 380 28.48 -24.65 9.92
N PHE A 381 28.92 -25.00 11.12
CA PHE A 381 28.15 -24.86 12.34
C PHE A 381 28.99 -24.21 13.43
N ARG A 382 28.32 -23.53 14.37
CA ARG A 382 28.95 -22.93 15.55
C ARG A 382 28.24 -23.37 16.80
N GLN A 383 29.02 -23.68 17.84
CA GLN A 383 28.46 -23.89 19.17
C GLN A 383 28.28 -22.55 19.88
N VAL A 384 27.10 -22.33 20.46
CA VAL A 384 26.77 -21.10 21.20
C VAL A 384 26.09 -21.48 22.50
N GLU A 385 26.56 -20.91 23.60
CA GLU A 385 25.93 -21.07 24.92
C GLU A 385 25.30 -19.74 25.35
N ILE A 386 23.97 -19.74 25.48
CA ILE A 386 23.17 -18.60 25.90
C ILE A 386 22.81 -18.80 27.37
N LYS A 387 23.40 -17.98 28.25
CA LYS A 387 23.26 -18.16 29.71
C LYS A 387 21.88 -17.77 30.24
N SER A 388 21.49 -16.49 30.12
CA SER A 388 20.33 -15.95 30.85
C SER A 388 19.44 -15.01 30.04
N SER A 389 20.01 -14.16 29.17
CA SER A 389 19.25 -13.29 28.28
C SER A 389 19.12 -13.93 26.89
N PRO A 390 17.99 -13.78 26.18
CA PRO A 390 17.85 -14.32 24.84
C PRO A 390 18.88 -13.68 23.90
N ALA A 391 19.42 -14.46 22.97
CA ALA A 391 20.22 -13.93 21.87
C ALA A 391 19.36 -13.86 20.59
N PHE A 392 19.83 -13.13 19.60
CA PHE A 392 19.18 -13.05 18.31
C PHE A 392 20.16 -13.32 17.19
N ILE A 393 19.64 -13.80 16.08
CA ILE A 393 20.39 -13.87 14.84
C ILE A 393 19.69 -13.02 13.79
N LEU A 394 20.41 -12.01 13.29
CA LEU A 394 19.98 -11.20 12.16
C LEU A 394 20.53 -11.82 10.88
N HIS A 395 19.62 -12.26 10.01
CA HIS A 395 19.95 -12.66 8.64
C HIS A 395 19.62 -11.56 7.66
N ILE A 396 20.49 -11.42 6.66
CA ILE A 396 20.40 -10.43 5.61
C ILE A 396 20.73 -11.15 4.32
N PHE A 397 19.84 -11.12 3.34
CA PHE A 397 20.10 -11.73 2.03
C PHE A 397 19.15 -11.14 1.00
N ALA A 398 19.46 -11.29 -0.28
CA ALA A 398 18.52 -11.05 -1.34
C ALA A 398 18.06 -12.37 -1.95
N LYS A 399 16.80 -12.43 -2.38
CA LYS A 399 16.27 -13.60 -3.07
C LYS A 399 15.27 -13.22 -4.16
N THR A 400 14.95 -14.18 -5.01
CA THR A 400 13.76 -14.07 -5.86
C THR A 400 12.52 -13.81 -5.00
N LEU A 401 11.65 -12.92 -5.49
CA LEU A 401 10.36 -12.63 -4.86
C LEU A 401 9.54 -13.94 -4.71
N GLY A 402 9.25 -14.37 -3.48
CA GLY A 402 8.64 -15.70 -3.26
C GLY A 402 8.97 -16.37 -1.92
N LYS A 403 8.65 -17.66 -1.76
CA LYS A 403 8.60 -18.35 -0.45
C LYS A 403 9.93 -18.96 -0.01
N THR A 404 11.06 -18.47 -0.49
CA THR A 404 12.38 -18.93 0.01
C THR A 404 12.69 -18.33 1.37
N ARG A 405 13.19 -19.16 2.29
CA ARG A 405 13.54 -18.76 3.66
C ARG A 405 14.96 -19.18 3.98
N PHE A 406 15.64 -18.33 4.72
CA PHE A 406 16.96 -18.62 5.27
C PHE A 406 16.84 -18.63 6.80
N ILE A 407 17.22 -19.73 7.43
CA ILE A 407 17.01 -19.97 8.87
C ILE A 407 18.24 -20.61 9.50
N PHE A 408 18.31 -20.65 10.83
CA PHE A 408 19.27 -21.47 11.59
C PHE A 408 18.59 -22.72 12.15
N SER A 409 19.35 -23.80 12.36
CA SER A 409 18.92 -24.97 13.14
C SER A 409 19.97 -25.43 14.14
N ASP A 410 19.51 -25.94 15.28
CA ASP A 410 20.32 -26.62 16.32
C ASP A 410 20.79 -28.02 15.95
N SER A 411 20.02 -28.67 15.08
CA SER A 411 20.20 -30.07 14.73
C SER A 411 20.60 -30.18 13.27
N LEU A 412 21.65 -30.98 13.04
CA LEU A 412 22.09 -31.38 11.70
C LEU A 412 21.10 -32.33 11.01
N GLU A 413 20.11 -32.85 11.73
CA GLU A 413 19.18 -33.86 11.21
C GLU A 413 17.73 -33.37 11.14
N LYS A 414 17.40 -32.27 11.85
CA LYS A 414 16.03 -31.73 11.91
C LYS A 414 16.00 -30.22 11.83
N ARG A 415 15.01 -29.70 11.11
CA ARG A 415 14.66 -28.28 11.08
C ARG A 415 14.06 -27.87 12.43
N VAL A 416 14.79 -27.06 13.19
CA VAL A 416 14.22 -26.36 14.34
C VAL A 416 13.74 -24.99 13.89
N GLU A 417 12.45 -24.74 14.00
CA GLU A 417 11.86 -23.44 13.67
C GLU A 417 11.85 -22.53 14.90
N TYR A 418 12.84 -21.65 14.98
CA TYR A 418 12.89 -20.60 16.00
C TYR A 418 11.88 -19.48 15.71
N PRO A 419 11.40 -18.75 16.73
CA PRO A 419 10.66 -17.52 16.51
C PRO A 419 11.47 -16.58 15.62
N MET A 420 10.87 -16.13 14.53
CA MET A 420 11.54 -15.35 13.49
C MET A 420 10.61 -14.25 13.01
N ALA A 421 11.15 -13.05 12.83
CA ALA A 421 10.37 -11.92 12.36
C ALA A 421 11.13 -11.10 11.31
N LEU A 422 10.39 -10.49 10.38
CA LEU A 422 10.95 -9.65 9.33
C LEU A 422 11.14 -8.21 9.81
N LEU A 423 12.26 -7.61 9.44
CA LEU A 423 12.59 -6.20 9.65
C LEU A 423 12.41 -5.45 8.34
N ASN A 424 11.70 -4.31 8.38
CA ASN A 424 11.36 -3.50 7.21
C ASN A 424 10.81 -4.29 5.99
N PRO A 425 9.88 -5.26 6.17
CA PRO A 425 9.48 -6.18 5.10
C PRO A 425 8.93 -5.45 3.85
N TYR A 426 8.31 -4.29 4.02
CA TYR A 426 7.71 -3.51 2.94
C TYR A 426 8.71 -2.73 2.08
N LEU A 427 9.96 -2.62 2.53
CA LEU A 427 11.02 -1.92 1.80
C LEU A 427 11.91 -2.88 1.01
N GLY A 428 11.62 -4.19 1.05
CA GLY A 428 12.45 -5.24 0.49
C GLY A 428 12.48 -5.31 -1.04
N LEU A 429 11.48 -4.78 -1.75
CA LEU A 429 11.42 -4.91 -3.21
C LEU A 429 12.58 -4.20 -3.92
N LEU A 430 13.26 -4.94 -4.79
CA LEU A 430 14.32 -4.49 -5.67
C LEU A 430 13.87 -4.61 -7.12
N ASP A 431 13.60 -3.46 -7.73
CA ASP A 431 13.45 -3.36 -9.19
C ASP A 431 14.84 -3.18 -9.80
N ILE A 432 15.27 -4.16 -10.60
CA ILE A 432 16.50 -4.09 -11.39
C ILE A 432 16.06 -4.02 -12.85
N GLU A 433 16.30 -2.88 -13.50
CA GLU A 433 15.88 -2.64 -14.89
C GLU A 433 16.47 -3.64 -15.90
N SER A 434 17.57 -4.31 -15.54
CA SER A 434 18.31 -5.23 -16.42
C SER A 434 17.96 -6.71 -16.26
N THR A 435 17.04 -7.08 -15.36
CA THR A 435 16.63 -8.48 -15.18
C THR A 435 15.12 -8.63 -15.22
N GLU A 436 14.61 -9.60 -15.98
CA GLU A 436 13.19 -10.00 -15.91
C GLU A 436 12.80 -10.54 -14.51
N GLN A 437 13.81 -10.92 -13.70
CA GLN A 437 13.66 -11.45 -12.36
C GLN A 437 13.41 -10.33 -11.34
N LYS A 438 12.33 -10.44 -10.55
CA LYS A 438 12.07 -9.56 -9.39
C LYS A 438 12.74 -10.09 -8.14
N TRP A 439 13.41 -9.19 -7.42
CA TRP A 439 14.16 -9.53 -6.21
C TRP A 439 13.57 -8.89 -4.96
N GLU A 440 13.84 -9.51 -3.82
CA GLU A 440 13.44 -9.06 -2.49
C GLU A 440 14.64 -9.15 -1.54
N MET A 441 14.96 -8.02 -0.89
CA MET A 441 15.87 -7.93 0.25
C MET A 441 15.15 -8.41 1.51
N VAL A 442 15.73 -9.37 2.20
CA VAL A 442 15.21 -9.94 3.44
C VAL A 442 16.14 -9.57 4.56
N PHE A 443 15.59 -8.92 5.58
CA PHE A 443 16.23 -8.70 6.87
C PHE A 443 15.34 -9.41 7.89
N SER A 444 15.87 -10.38 8.62
CA SER A 444 15.07 -11.18 9.54
C SER A 444 15.80 -11.46 10.83
N LEU A 445 15.07 -11.36 11.94
CA LEU A 445 15.57 -11.55 13.29
C LEU A 445 15.00 -12.84 13.87
N SER A 446 15.86 -13.81 14.17
CA SER A 446 15.52 -15.06 14.83
C SER A 446 15.87 -14.97 16.32
N GLN A 447 14.99 -15.43 17.21
CA GLN A 447 15.22 -15.40 18.66
C GLN A 447 15.68 -16.77 19.18
N LEU A 448 16.74 -16.76 19.98
CA LEU A 448 17.28 -17.91 20.68
C LEU A 448 17.16 -17.70 22.19
N ASN A 449 16.56 -18.66 22.89
CA ASN A 449 16.39 -18.60 24.35
C ASN A 449 17.65 -19.15 25.04
N SER A 450 17.70 -19.09 26.38
CA SER A 450 18.79 -19.72 27.15
C SER A 450 18.95 -21.20 26.80
N GLY A 451 20.19 -21.63 26.56
CA GLY A 451 20.49 -23.00 26.13
C GLY A 451 21.83 -23.12 25.44
N ARG A 452 22.23 -24.36 25.16
CA ARG A 452 23.41 -24.68 24.33
C ARG A 452 22.92 -25.09 22.96
N TYR A 453 23.47 -24.45 21.94
CA TYR A 453 23.06 -24.65 20.56
C TYR A 453 24.26 -25.01 19.68
N ARG A 454 24.04 -25.84 18.66
CA ARG A 454 24.93 -26.09 17.53
C ARG A 454 24.28 -25.58 16.26
N LEU A 455 24.47 -24.30 15.98
CA LEU A 455 23.73 -23.58 14.95
C LEU A 455 24.43 -23.65 13.60
N GLY A 456 23.70 -24.11 12.58
CA GLY A 456 24.10 -24.07 11.16
C GLY A 456 23.02 -23.40 10.30
N GLU A 457 23.44 -22.72 9.24
CA GLU A 457 22.55 -22.07 8.29
C GLU A 457 21.81 -23.08 7.42
N ILE A 458 20.53 -22.82 7.17
CA ILE A 458 19.66 -23.64 6.34
C ILE A 458 18.93 -22.74 5.35
N LEU A 459 19.09 -23.06 4.07
CA LEU A 459 18.24 -22.53 3.01
C LEU A 459 17.08 -23.51 2.79
N TRP A 460 15.86 -23.00 2.93
CA TRP A 460 14.63 -23.74 2.67
C TRP A 460 13.86 -23.10 1.53
N SER A 461 13.42 -23.92 0.58
CA SER A 461 12.56 -23.47 -0.51
C SER A 461 11.58 -24.55 -0.95
N GLN A 462 10.45 -24.13 -1.50
CA GLN A 462 9.46 -24.97 -2.18
C GLN A 462 9.28 -24.57 -3.65
N ASP A 463 10.03 -23.57 -4.11
CA ASP A 463 9.89 -22.99 -5.43
C ASP A 463 10.73 -23.79 -6.45
N GLU A 464 10.25 -23.89 -7.70
CA GLU A 464 10.90 -24.69 -8.76
C GLU A 464 12.31 -24.17 -9.10
N SER A 465 12.51 -22.86 -9.06
CA SER A 465 13.81 -22.22 -9.26
C SER A 465 13.89 -20.95 -8.43
N VAL A 466 14.97 -20.81 -7.65
CA VAL A 466 15.20 -19.66 -6.78
C VAL A 466 16.63 -19.18 -6.93
N PHE A 467 16.77 -17.86 -6.95
CA PHE A 467 18.07 -17.22 -6.78
C PHE A 467 18.17 -16.61 -5.38
N VAL A 468 19.31 -16.83 -4.72
CA VAL A 468 19.71 -16.21 -3.45
C VAL A 468 21.06 -15.54 -3.63
N ASP A 469 21.25 -14.38 -3.04
CA ASP A 469 22.44 -13.55 -3.20
C ASP A 469 22.81 -12.84 -1.89
N GLU A 470 24.11 -12.74 -1.64
CA GLU A 470 24.79 -12.13 -0.49
C GLU A 470 24.17 -12.48 0.88
N PRO A 471 23.98 -13.77 1.24
CA PRO A 471 23.52 -14.09 2.57
C PRO A 471 24.60 -13.75 3.59
N GLN A 472 24.18 -13.03 4.63
CA GLN A 472 25.00 -12.59 5.74
C GLN A 472 24.22 -12.80 7.04
N SER A 473 24.93 -13.17 8.08
CA SER A 473 24.35 -13.41 9.39
C SER A 473 25.13 -12.63 10.46
N TYR A 474 24.43 -12.13 11.47
CA TYR A 474 24.98 -11.49 12.66
C TYR A 474 24.38 -12.12 13.91
N LEU A 475 25.20 -12.39 14.91
CA LEU A 475 24.76 -12.75 16.25
C LEU A 475 24.69 -11.51 17.13
N LEU A 476 23.53 -11.35 17.77
CA LEU A 476 23.20 -10.25 18.66
C LEU A 476 22.97 -10.80 20.06
N SER A 477 23.77 -10.36 21.01
CA SER A 477 23.72 -10.86 22.39
C SER A 477 24.13 -9.79 23.38
N LYS A 478 23.64 -9.87 24.62
CA LYS A 478 23.98 -8.88 25.65
C LYS A 478 25.45 -8.95 26.07
N GLU A 479 25.98 -10.16 26.12
CA GLU A 479 27.38 -10.45 26.36
C GLU A 479 28.03 -10.85 25.03
N LYS A 480 29.30 -10.51 24.80
CA LYS A 480 30.03 -10.97 23.62
C LYS A 480 30.24 -12.48 23.74
N LEU A 481 29.64 -13.25 22.83
CA LEU A 481 29.66 -14.72 22.80
C LEU A 481 30.80 -15.27 21.95
#